data_AF-A0A9E0F4U6-F1
#
_entry.id   AF-A0A9E0F4U6-F1
#
_cell.length_a   1.000
_cell.length_b   1.000
_cell.length_c   1.000
_cell.angle_alpha   90.00
_cell.angle_beta   90.00
_cell.angle_gamma   90.00
#
_symmetry.space_group_name_H-M   'P 1'
#
loop_
_entity.id
_entity.type
_entity.pdbx_description
1 polymer ?
#
loop_
_entity_poly.entity_id
_entity_poly.type
_entity_poly.pdbx_seq_one_letter_code
_entity_poly.pdbx_strand_id
1 'polypeptide(L)'
;MKLLFVNLLFILLTVLTASAQQNKKGQAAQPKPGGDPTFEIKDGDTINFTDANGIRQGWWRQYWPDGDLKYECMFVNGQKDGLELKYYDNQDCIELSVNYNMGVLDGPTTSYYKTCKVNCEETYYNGIKHGSERCYHEKGWLMSEGYFEEGKLKGAFSHFDETGKVKFESSEKDFTVNLDKFLSGEYKLKDSTIFNVLKRNDNWADMLVIVDMTGSMFPYMGQLVIWFKLNFDLGRVKYFCFFNDGDAKTDAEKKVGQIGGIHMYEAKDFKLLKKSMEETMKLGAGGDAPENNVEALIRSTTYFKNYKQVVMIADNSSRVKDLKYVSRVKKPVKIILCGVGDEGINPDYLKIAKVTKGSIHTINSDIKNLAQLQEGQKITIEGFTYQLINGNFELVDDGGRTKRRR
;
A
#
# COMPACT_ATOMS: atom_id res chain seq x y z
N MET A 1 -31.87 -23.66 39.14
CA MET A 1 -33.26 -23.55 39.66
C MET A 1 -33.50 -22.10 40.11
N LYS A 2 -34.76 -21.69 40.25
CA LYS A 2 -35.26 -20.44 40.88
C LYS A 2 -34.53 -20.10 42.22
N LEU A 3 -34.48 -18.86 42.75
CA LEU A 3 -35.29 -17.63 42.54
C LEU A 3 -34.53 -16.32 42.96
N LEU A 4 -35.22 -15.17 42.90
CA LEU A 4 -34.95 -13.79 43.39
C LEU A 4 -34.43 -13.71 44.87
N PHE A 5 -33.94 -12.59 45.45
CA PHE A 5 -34.10 -11.12 45.25
C PHE A 5 -32.71 -10.41 45.32
N VAL A 6 -32.36 -9.36 44.55
CA VAL A 6 -32.92 -7.99 44.41
C VAL A 6 -32.64 -7.06 45.60
N ASN A 7 -31.85 -6.00 45.35
CA ASN A 7 -32.24 -4.63 45.71
C ASN A 7 -31.64 -3.64 44.69
N LEU A 8 -32.39 -2.60 44.29
CA LEU A 8 -32.09 -1.80 43.10
C LEU A 8 -32.59 -0.35 43.24
N LEU A 9 -31.80 0.63 42.78
CA LEU A 9 -32.08 2.07 42.74
C LEU A 9 -31.18 2.68 41.64
N PHE A 10 -31.58 3.63 40.77
CA PHE A 10 -32.86 4.34 40.61
C PHE A 10 -32.96 4.85 39.15
N ILE A 11 -33.87 4.31 38.30
CA ILE A 11 -34.19 4.89 36.96
C ILE A 11 -35.69 4.67 36.63
N LEU A 12 -36.30 5.68 36.00
CA LEU A 12 -37.61 5.74 35.31
C LEU A 12 -38.93 5.81 36.11
N LEU A 13 -39.73 6.83 35.74
CA LEU A 13 -41.17 7.05 35.97
C LEU A 13 -41.58 8.06 34.86
N THR A 14 -42.72 8.02 34.14
CA THR A 14 -43.78 7.02 33.95
C THR A 14 -44.56 7.35 32.68
N VAL A 15 -45.30 6.39 32.12
CA VAL A 15 -46.42 6.63 31.16
C VAL A 15 -47.68 5.95 31.72
N LEU A 16 -48.85 6.56 31.56
CA LEU A 16 -50.14 5.98 31.99
C LEU A 16 -51.30 6.40 31.06
N THR A 17 -52.22 5.46 30.79
CA THR A 17 -53.49 5.61 30.03
C THR A 17 -54.49 4.53 30.53
N ALA A 18 -55.79 4.52 30.22
CA ALA A 18 -56.64 5.47 29.46
C ALA A 18 -57.77 5.99 30.41
N SER A 19 -59.10 6.09 30.17
CA SER A 19 -60.06 5.78 29.09
C SER A 19 -61.38 6.55 29.41
N ALA A 20 -62.52 6.54 28.68
CA ALA A 20 -62.98 5.89 27.45
C ALA A 20 -64.19 6.66 26.85
N GLN A 21 -64.56 6.36 25.59
CA GLN A 21 -65.92 6.57 24.98
C GLN A 21 -66.39 8.04 24.79
N GLN A 22 -67.30 8.39 23.86
CA GLN A 22 -68.13 7.59 22.94
C GLN A 22 -68.40 8.34 21.60
N ASN A 23 -68.83 7.62 20.54
CA ASN A 23 -69.09 8.14 19.18
C ASN A 23 -70.41 8.95 19.03
N LYS A 24 -70.40 9.97 18.15
CA LYS A 24 -71.57 10.37 17.33
C LYS A 24 -71.16 10.76 15.90
N LYS A 25 -72.10 10.64 14.95
CA LYS A 25 -71.86 10.75 13.49
C LYS A 25 -72.10 12.16 12.93
N GLY A 26 -71.18 12.61 12.07
CA GLY A 26 -71.41 13.17 10.74
C GLY A 26 -72.41 14.33 10.52
N GLN A 27 -71.88 15.45 10.04
CA GLN A 27 -72.54 16.33 9.06
C GLN A 27 -71.47 16.91 8.12
N ALA A 28 -71.79 17.07 6.83
CA ALA A 28 -70.88 17.65 5.85
C ALA A 28 -71.02 19.18 5.83
N ALA A 29 -69.91 19.91 5.88
CA ALA A 29 -69.90 21.36 5.75
C ALA A 29 -69.68 21.78 4.29
N GLN A 30 -70.54 22.67 3.79
CA GLN A 30 -70.26 23.44 2.56
C GLN A 30 -69.11 24.43 2.81
N PRO A 31 -68.34 24.83 1.78
CA PRO A 31 -67.01 25.40 1.96
C PRO A 31 -67.03 26.84 2.47
N LYS A 32 -66.01 27.19 3.27
CA LYS A 32 -65.63 28.60 3.49
C LYS A 32 -64.81 29.09 2.28
N PRO A 33 -65.15 30.22 1.65
CA PRO A 33 -64.26 30.86 0.69
C PRO A 33 -63.06 31.52 1.40
N GLY A 34 -61.88 31.49 0.77
CA GLY A 34 -60.71 32.25 1.24
C GLY A 34 -59.66 31.48 2.05
N GLY A 35 -59.54 30.15 1.89
CA GLY A 35 -58.34 29.40 2.28
C GLY A 35 -57.51 29.05 1.05
N ASP A 36 -56.20 29.30 1.08
CA ASP A 36 -55.28 28.71 0.12
C ASP A 36 -55.31 27.17 0.23
N PRO A 37 -55.16 26.45 -0.88
CA PRO A 37 -55.18 24.99 -0.86
C PRO A 37 -53.95 24.44 -0.14
N THR A 38 -54.13 23.99 1.10
CA THR A 38 -53.09 23.25 1.84
C THR A 38 -52.90 21.88 1.20
N PHE A 39 -51.85 21.74 0.37
CA PHE A 39 -51.42 20.46 -0.16
C PHE A 39 -50.45 19.78 0.82
N GLU A 40 -50.60 18.46 1.01
CA GLU A 40 -49.54 17.65 1.61
C GLU A 40 -48.44 17.47 0.56
N ILE A 41 -47.23 17.96 0.86
CA ILE A 41 -46.03 17.57 0.09
C ILE A 41 -45.71 16.12 0.43
N LYS A 42 -45.72 15.26 -0.58
CA LYS A 42 -45.19 13.90 -0.52
C LYS A 42 -43.81 13.90 -1.15
N ASP A 43 -42.94 12.97 -0.78
CA ASP A 43 -41.54 12.95 -1.26
C ASP A 43 -41.44 13.05 -2.80
N GLY A 44 -42.35 12.37 -3.50
CA GLY A 44 -42.44 12.40 -4.97
C GLY A 44 -42.72 13.78 -5.58
N ASP A 45 -43.41 14.68 -4.87
CA ASP A 45 -43.72 16.04 -5.36
C ASP A 45 -42.49 16.96 -5.37
N THR A 46 -41.40 16.55 -4.71
CA THR A 46 -40.11 17.25 -4.68
C THR A 46 -39.05 16.65 -5.61
N ILE A 47 -39.36 15.54 -6.29
CA ILE A 47 -38.42 14.82 -7.16
C ILE A 47 -38.56 15.33 -8.60
N ASN A 48 -37.42 15.67 -9.23
CA ASN A 48 -37.33 16.28 -10.56
C ASN A 48 -38.08 17.63 -10.69
N PHE A 49 -38.27 18.32 -9.57
CA PHE A 49 -38.99 19.58 -9.50
C PHE A 49 -38.20 20.76 -10.13
N THR A 50 -38.96 21.76 -10.59
CA THR A 50 -38.47 23.04 -11.11
C THR A 50 -39.35 24.19 -10.62
N ASP A 51 -38.75 25.34 -10.31
CA ASP A 51 -39.52 26.55 -9.98
C ASP A 51 -40.22 27.19 -11.20
N ALA A 52 -40.91 28.32 -10.98
CA ALA A 52 -41.68 29.03 -11.98
C ALA A 52 -40.88 29.54 -13.21
N ASN A 53 -39.53 29.56 -13.13
CA ASN A 53 -38.65 29.90 -14.24
C ASN A 53 -38.08 28.66 -14.96
N GLY A 54 -38.49 27.45 -14.57
CA GLY A 54 -37.94 26.19 -15.07
C GLY A 54 -36.58 25.82 -14.47
N ILE A 55 -36.12 26.52 -13.43
CA ILE A 55 -34.84 26.26 -12.77
C ILE A 55 -35.01 25.07 -11.81
N ARG A 56 -34.05 24.13 -11.81
CA ARG A 56 -34.10 22.91 -11.01
C ARG A 56 -33.98 23.19 -9.52
N GLN A 57 -34.80 22.53 -8.73
CA GLN A 57 -34.84 22.62 -7.27
C GLN A 57 -35.15 21.22 -6.69
N GLY A 58 -34.63 20.91 -5.51
CA GLY A 58 -34.91 19.63 -4.83
C GLY A 58 -34.13 18.43 -5.40
N TRP A 59 -34.51 17.23 -4.99
CA TRP A 59 -33.88 16.00 -5.47
C TRP A 59 -34.19 15.77 -6.94
N TRP A 60 -33.18 15.43 -7.73
CA TRP A 60 -33.34 14.96 -9.10
C TRP A 60 -32.93 13.49 -9.20
N ARG A 61 -33.80 12.66 -9.79
CA ARG A 61 -33.61 11.22 -9.96
C ARG A 61 -33.89 10.78 -11.39
N GLN A 62 -33.03 9.93 -11.94
CA GLN A 62 -33.28 9.24 -13.21
C GLN A 62 -33.21 7.74 -12.99
N TYR A 63 -33.92 6.99 -13.82
CA TYR A 63 -34.02 5.54 -13.75
C TYR A 63 -33.64 4.91 -15.09
N TRP A 64 -33.23 3.65 -15.06
CA TRP A 64 -33.06 2.80 -16.24
C TRP A 64 -34.44 2.26 -16.73
N PRO A 65 -34.55 1.67 -17.94
CA PRO A 65 -35.84 1.25 -18.50
C PRO A 65 -36.56 0.11 -17.76
N ASP A 66 -35.83 -0.63 -16.92
CA ASP A 66 -36.30 -1.65 -15.98
C ASP A 66 -36.94 -1.05 -14.71
N GLY A 67 -36.51 0.16 -14.32
CA GLY A 67 -36.96 0.88 -13.14
C GLY A 67 -35.84 1.18 -12.12
N ASP A 68 -34.62 0.64 -12.32
CA ASP A 68 -33.54 0.78 -11.35
C ASP A 68 -32.94 2.20 -11.33
N LEU A 69 -32.46 2.64 -10.16
CA LEU A 69 -31.94 4.00 -9.98
C LEU A 69 -30.65 4.18 -10.78
N LYS A 70 -30.66 5.11 -11.74
CA LYS A 70 -29.51 5.44 -12.60
C LYS A 70 -28.67 6.59 -12.07
N TYR A 71 -29.35 7.56 -11.46
CA TYR A 71 -28.80 8.86 -11.10
C TYR A 71 -29.58 9.43 -9.94
N GLU A 72 -28.90 9.98 -8.94
CA GLU A 72 -29.51 10.98 -8.06
C GLU A 72 -28.55 12.12 -7.68
N CYS A 73 -29.09 13.34 -7.55
CA CYS A 73 -28.38 14.50 -7.03
C CYS A 73 -29.39 15.55 -6.54
N MET A 74 -29.05 16.32 -5.51
CA MET A 74 -29.85 17.46 -5.05
C MET A 74 -29.48 18.73 -5.85
N PHE A 75 -30.49 19.56 -6.17
CA PHE A 75 -30.32 20.82 -6.88
C PHE A 75 -30.86 22.00 -6.06
N VAL A 76 -30.10 23.09 -6.03
CA VAL A 76 -30.49 24.39 -5.46
C VAL A 76 -30.23 25.46 -6.52
N ASN A 77 -31.27 26.18 -6.92
CA ASN A 77 -31.22 27.24 -7.94
C ASN A 77 -30.52 26.80 -9.25
N GLY A 78 -30.78 25.56 -9.69
CA GLY A 78 -30.22 24.98 -10.92
C GLY A 78 -28.79 24.44 -10.78
N GLN A 79 -28.15 24.61 -9.62
CA GLN A 79 -26.80 24.15 -9.32
C GLN A 79 -26.88 22.86 -8.49
N LYS A 80 -25.93 21.93 -8.66
CA LYS A 80 -25.85 20.73 -7.82
C LYS A 80 -25.40 21.12 -6.41
N ASP A 81 -26.04 20.58 -5.38
CA ASP A 81 -25.68 20.89 -4.00
C ASP A 81 -25.83 19.64 -3.12
N GLY A 82 -24.74 19.20 -2.50
CA GLY A 82 -24.63 17.88 -1.86
C GLY A 82 -24.17 16.76 -2.80
N LEU A 83 -24.58 15.53 -2.50
CA LEU A 83 -24.07 14.31 -3.13
C LEU A 83 -24.73 14.04 -4.50
N GLU A 84 -23.91 13.76 -5.52
CA GLU A 84 -24.29 13.11 -6.77
C GLU A 84 -23.89 11.63 -6.73
N LEU A 85 -24.84 10.73 -6.98
CA LEU A 85 -24.61 9.31 -7.23
C LEU A 85 -25.00 8.95 -8.67
N LYS A 86 -24.17 8.12 -9.31
CA LYS A 86 -24.47 7.47 -10.60
C LYS A 86 -24.27 5.97 -10.47
N TYR A 87 -25.09 5.19 -11.17
CA TYR A 87 -25.11 3.74 -11.09
C TYR A 87 -24.90 3.12 -12.47
N TYR A 88 -24.19 1.99 -12.52
CA TYR A 88 -24.04 1.24 -13.75
C TYR A 88 -25.36 0.61 -14.21
N ASP A 89 -25.51 0.52 -15.52
CA ASP A 89 -26.63 -0.17 -16.16
C ASP A 89 -26.67 -1.66 -15.77
N ASN A 90 -27.87 -2.17 -15.48
CA ASN A 90 -28.17 -3.57 -15.13
C ASN A 90 -27.41 -4.13 -13.88
N GLN A 91 -26.94 -3.29 -12.94
CA GLN A 91 -26.19 -3.72 -11.75
C GLN A 91 -26.43 -2.81 -10.52
N ASP A 92 -26.61 -3.40 -9.33
CA ASP A 92 -26.60 -2.73 -8.01
C ASP A 92 -25.19 -2.20 -7.67
N CYS A 93 -24.73 -1.19 -8.41
CA CYS A 93 -23.32 -0.85 -8.50
C CYS A 93 -23.14 0.64 -8.81
N ILE A 94 -22.68 1.41 -7.82
CA ILE A 94 -22.32 2.83 -8.02
C ILE A 94 -21.16 2.89 -9.03
N GLU A 95 -21.30 3.70 -10.07
CA GLU A 95 -20.23 4.10 -11.00
C GLU A 95 -19.39 5.25 -10.40
N LEU A 96 -20.09 6.23 -9.80
CA LEU A 96 -19.49 7.48 -9.34
C LEU A 96 -20.28 8.07 -8.16
N SER A 97 -19.54 8.57 -7.17
CA SER A 97 -20.02 9.31 -6.00
C SER A 97 -19.25 10.62 -5.89
N VAL A 98 -19.92 11.77 -5.96
CA VAL A 98 -19.27 13.11 -6.02
C VAL A 98 -19.97 14.09 -5.09
N ASN A 99 -19.23 14.78 -4.24
CA ASN A 99 -19.80 15.88 -3.45
C ASN A 99 -19.67 17.23 -4.18
N TYR A 100 -20.76 17.98 -4.16
CA TYR A 100 -20.87 19.34 -4.70
C TYR A 100 -21.32 20.33 -3.63
N ASN A 101 -20.92 21.58 -3.79
CA ASN A 101 -21.36 22.75 -3.03
C ASN A 101 -21.64 23.85 -4.06
N MET A 102 -22.91 24.25 -4.21
CA MET A 102 -23.36 25.26 -5.18
C MET A 102 -22.71 25.12 -6.59
N GLY A 103 -22.79 23.91 -7.14
CA GLY A 103 -22.31 23.53 -8.48
C GLY A 103 -20.82 23.23 -8.58
N VAL A 104 -20.03 23.48 -7.53
CA VAL A 104 -18.58 23.31 -7.48
C VAL A 104 -18.21 22.01 -6.75
N LEU A 105 -17.17 21.30 -7.17
CA LEU A 105 -16.69 20.08 -6.48
C LEU A 105 -16.12 20.43 -5.10
N ASP A 106 -16.66 19.85 -4.03
CA ASP A 106 -16.26 20.19 -2.66
C ASP A 106 -16.45 18.98 -1.74
N GLY A 107 -15.36 18.50 -1.13
CA GLY A 107 -15.34 17.26 -0.35
C GLY A 107 -14.86 16.02 -1.13
N PRO A 108 -15.15 14.80 -0.63
CA PRO A 108 -14.68 13.55 -1.22
C PRO A 108 -15.35 13.20 -2.54
N THR A 109 -14.60 12.53 -3.42
CA THR A 109 -15.09 11.95 -4.68
C THR A 109 -14.59 10.51 -4.79
N THR A 110 -15.42 9.61 -5.32
CA THR A 110 -15.07 8.20 -5.52
C THR A 110 -15.63 7.69 -6.84
N SER A 111 -14.79 7.08 -7.66
CA SER A 111 -15.19 6.30 -8.84
C SER A 111 -14.96 4.82 -8.59
N TYR A 112 -15.71 3.98 -9.30
CA TYR A 112 -15.68 2.52 -9.15
C TYR A 112 -15.47 1.83 -10.51
N TYR A 113 -15.06 0.56 -10.47
CA TYR A 113 -15.11 -0.35 -11.60
C TYR A 113 -16.49 -1.00 -11.72
N LYS A 114 -16.81 -1.55 -12.90
CA LYS A 114 -18.01 -2.39 -13.10
C LYS A 114 -18.07 -3.62 -12.18
N THR A 115 -16.95 -4.07 -11.62
CA THR A 115 -16.93 -5.10 -10.56
C THR A 115 -17.20 -4.55 -9.15
N CYS A 116 -17.77 -3.35 -9.03
CA CYS A 116 -18.19 -2.64 -7.81
C CYS A 116 -17.09 -2.42 -6.76
N LYS A 117 -15.83 -2.42 -7.21
CA LYS A 117 -14.66 -2.07 -6.41
C LYS A 117 -14.28 -0.63 -6.70
N VAL A 118 -13.73 0.05 -5.70
CA VAL A 118 -13.15 1.39 -5.85
C VAL A 118 -12.10 1.39 -6.98
N ASN A 119 -12.21 2.37 -7.88
CA ASN A 119 -11.25 2.69 -8.93
C ASN A 119 -10.34 3.84 -8.48
N CYS A 120 -10.91 4.98 -8.10
CA CYS A 120 -10.15 6.09 -7.49
C CYS A 120 -10.94 6.79 -6.38
N GLU A 121 -10.24 7.15 -5.30
CA GLU A 121 -10.65 8.04 -4.22
C GLU A 121 -9.90 9.36 -4.36
N GLU A 122 -10.63 10.48 -4.32
CA GLU A 122 -10.09 11.83 -4.51
C GLU A 122 -10.75 12.79 -3.51
N THR A 123 -10.19 13.98 -3.34
CA THR A 123 -10.81 15.05 -2.53
C THR A 123 -10.58 16.39 -3.19
N TYR A 124 -11.62 17.24 -3.15
CA TYR A 124 -11.63 18.57 -3.73
C TYR A 124 -12.02 19.61 -2.67
N TYR A 125 -11.57 20.83 -2.87
CA TYR A 125 -12.00 22.00 -2.11
C TYR A 125 -12.21 23.16 -3.09
N ASN A 126 -13.42 23.73 -3.13
CA ASN A 126 -13.78 24.78 -4.10
C ASN A 126 -13.37 24.48 -5.56
N GLY A 127 -13.56 23.25 -6.02
CA GLY A 127 -13.28 22.81 -7.39
C GLY A 127 -11.83 22.40 -7.64
N ILE A 128 -10.94 22.60 -6.67
CA ILE A 128 -9.49 22.38 -6.78
C ILE A 128 -9.11 21.12 -6.00
N LYS A 129 -8.27 20.26 -6.56
CA LYS A 129 -7.83 19.02 -5.90
C LYS A 129 -7.07 19.34 -4.61
N HIS A 130 -7.54 18.80 -3.48
CA HIS A 130 -7.01 19.13 -2.15
C HIS A 130 -7.25 17.94 -1.21
N GLY A 131 -6.19 17.39 -0.62
CA GLY A 131 -6.23 16.14 0.14
C GLY A 131 -5.57 14.97 -0.61
N SER A 132 -5.89 13.74 -0.21
CA SER A 132 -5.31 12.54 -0.81
C SER A 132 -5.99 12.13 -2.13
N GLU A 133 -5.18 11.65 -3.06
CA GLU A 133 -5.61 10.82 -4.20
C GLU A 133 -5.14 9.39 -3.96
N ARG A 134 -6.00 8.41 -4.26
CA ARG A 134 -5.67 6.98 -4.33
C ARG A 134 -6.42 6.32 -5.46
N CYS A 135 -5.70 5.82 -6.46
CA CYS A 135 -6.29 4.94 -7.48
C CYS A 135 -5.88 3.49 -7.25
N TYR A 136 -6.71 2.56 -7.69
CA TYR A 136 -6.56 1.12 -7.49
C TYR A 136 -6.77 0.39 -8.82
N HIS A 137 -6.04 -0.70 -9.05
CA HIS A 137 -6.33 -1.67 -10.11
C HIS A 137 -7.62 -2.43 -9.79
N GLU A 138 -8.35 -2.93 -10.80
CA GLU A 138 -9.63 -3.66 -10.61
C GLU A 138 -9.52 -4.93 -9.72
N LYS A 139 -8.31 -5.45 -9.50
CA LYS A 139 -8.06 -6.53 -8.53
C LYS A 139 -8.05 -6.05 -7.07
N GLY A 140 -8.18 -4.75 -6.82
CA GLY A 140 -8.23 -4.11 -5.50
C GLY A 140 -6.85 -3.81 -4.89
N TRP A 141 -5.83 -3.61 -5.73
CA TRP A 141 -4.46 -3.23 -5.37
C TRP A 141 -4.22 -1.75 -5.67
N LEU A 142 -3.42 -1.05 -4.87
CA LEU A 142 -3.06 0.34 -5.16
C LEU A 142 -2.38 0.47 -6.55
N MET A 143 -2.87 1.40 -7.36
CA MET A 143 -2.33 1.78 -8.68
C MET A 143 -1.55 3.08 -8.57
N SER A 144 -2.03 4.05 -7.80
CA SER A 144 -1.25 5.24 -7.46
C SER A 144 -1.77 5.91 -6.19
N GLU A 145 -0.90 6.69 -5.55
CA GLU A 145 -1.32 7.65 -4.52
C GLU A 145 -0.48 8.91 -4.56
N GLY A 146 -1.06 9.99 -4.05
CA GLY A 146 -0.41 11.28 -3.86
C GLY A 146 -1.20 12.16 -2.88
N TYR A 147 -0.61 13.27 -2.46
CA TYR A 147 -1.30 14.30 -1.68
C TYR A 147 -1.26 15.62 -2.45
N PHE A 148 -2.39 16.34 -2.48
CA PHE A 148 -2.54 17.58 -3.24
C PHE A 148 -2.95 18.72 -2.32
N GLU A 149 -2.42 19.91 -2.60
CA GLU A 149 -2.78 21.16 -1.92
C GLU A 149 -2.83 22.28 -2.99
N GLU A 150 -3.96 22.97 -3.08
CA GLU A 150 -4.23 23.95 -4.15
C GLU A 150 -4.05 23.39 -5.58
N GLY A 151 -4.39 22.10 -5.79
CA GLY A 151 -4.28 21.42 -7.08
C GLY A 151 -2.85 21.05 -7.48
N LYS A 152 -1.85 21.41 -6.66
CA LYS A 152 -0.45 21.03 -6.83
C LYS A 152 -0.21 19.76 -6.02
N LEU A 153 0.56 18.82 -6.58
CA LEU A 153 1.13 17.73 -5.79
C LEU A 153 1.96 18.32 -4.63
N LYS A 154 2.01 17.60 -3.51
CA LYS A 154 2.93 17.84 -2.40
C LYS A 154 3.62 16.54 -2.03
N GLY A 155 4.90 16.43 -2.35
CA GLY A 155 5.68 15.24 -2.04
C GLY A 155 5.53 14.12 -3.06
N ALA A 156 5.85 12.90 -2.64
CA ALA A 156 5.94 11.76 -3.55
C ALA A 156 4.55 11.31 -4.05
N PHE A 157 4.36 11.36 -5.38
CA PHE A 157 3.34 10.64 -6.12
C PHE A 157 3.92 9.31 -6.58
N SER A 158 3.39 8.20 -6.07
CA SER A 158 3.83 6.85 -6.43
C SER A 158 2.85 6.20 -7.39
N HIS A 159 3.34 5.55 -8.45
CA HIS A 159 2.52 4.73 -9.35
C HIS A 159 3.05 3.28 -9.40
N PHE A 160 2.14 2.32 -9.23
CA PHE A 160 2.41 0.89 -9.08
C PHE A 160 1.69 0.09 -10.16
N ASP A 161 2.30 -1.00 -10.63
CA ASP A 161 1.62 -1.94 -11.53
C ASP A 161 0.88 -3.07 -10.81
N GLU A 162 0.23 -3.94 -11.57
CA GLU A 162 -0.52 -5.09 -11.04
C GLU A 162 0.32 -6.11 -10.24
N THR A 163 1.65 -6.02 -10.28
CA THR A 163 2.55 -6.83 -9.45
C THR A 163 2.86 -6.15 -8.11
N GLY A 164 2.60 -4.84 -7.99
CA GLY A 164 3.01 -3.99 -6.87
C GLY A 164 4.37 -3.32 -7.08
N LYS A 165 4.98 -3.42 -8.26
CA LYS A 165 6.25 -2.76 -8.58
C LYS A 165 6.02 -1.28 -8.88
N VAL A 166 6.82 -0.42 -8.25
CA VAL A 166 6.86 1.02 -8.54
C VAL A 166 7.33 1.22 -9.98
N LYS A 167 6.56 1.96 -10.77
CA LYS A 167 6.86 2.41 -12.14
C LYS A 167 7.30 3.86 -12.21
N PHE A 168 6.85 4.68 -11.27
CA PHE A 168 7.18 6.11 -11.18
C PHE A 168 7.05 6.58 -9.73
N GLU A 169 7.95 7.47 -9.33
CA GLU A 169 7.90 8.23 -8.09
C GLU A 169 8.32 9.67 -8.42
N SER A 170 7.58 10.69 -7.96
CA SER A 170 7.97 12.09 -8.17
C SER A 170 9.14 12.48 -7.25
N SER A 171 9.98 13.43 -7.69
CA SER A 171 11.17 13.87 -6.95
C SER A 171 10.89 14.88 -5.82
N GLU A 172 9.63 15.04 -5.41
CA GLU A 172 9.25 15.94 -4.31
C GLU A 172 9.36 15.26 -2.95
N LYS A 173 9.90 15.99 -1.97
CA LYS A 173 10.59 15.39 -0.81
C LYS A 173 9.72 15.10 0.41
N ASP A 174 8.44 15.44 0.39
CA ASP A 174 7.51 15.04 1.45
C ASP A 174 7.08 13.58 1.24
N PHE A 175 7.65 12.72 2.08
CA PHE A 175 7.73 11.29 1.86
C PHE A 175 6.48 10.55 2.36
N THR A 176 5.75 9.89 1.44
CA THR A 176 4.39 9.38 1.65
C THR A 176 4.27 7.89 2.03
N VAL A 177 5.39 7.16 2.18
CA VAL A 177 5.42 5.80 2.74
C VAL A 177 4.96 5.81 4.21
N ASN A 178 3.66 5.64 4.39
CA ASN A 178 3.06 5.55 5.70
C ASN A 178 3.02 4.09 6.15
N LEU A 179 3.99 3.69 6.98
CA LEU A 179 4.07 2.34 7.52
C LEU A 179 2.84 1.95 8.38
N ASP A 180 2.07 2.90 8.93
CA ASP A 180 0.82 2.59 9.64
C ASP A 180 -0.28 2.05 8.71
N LYS A 181 -0.27 2.37 7.41
CA LYS A 181 -1.22 1.81 6.43
C LYS A 181 -1.00 0.31 6.15
N PHE A 182 0.24 -0.18 6.25
CA PHE A 182 0.50 -1.62 6.28
C PHE A 182 -0.01 -2.24 7.59
N LEU A 183 0.10 -1.51 8.72
CA LEU A 183 -0.31 -1.99 10.04
C LEU A 183 -1.84 -1.95 10.25
N SER A 184 -2.58 -1.11 9.53
CA SER A 184 -4.05 -1.04 9.52
C SER A 184 -4.68 -2.04 8.54
N GLY A 185 -3.92 -2.55 7.57
CA GLY A 185 -4.41 -3.38 6.47
C GLY A 185 -4.96 -2.59 5.27
N GLU A 186 -4.83 -1.26 5.28
CA GLU A 186 -5.19 -0.37 4.16
C GLU A 186 -4.36 -0.70 2.90
N TYR A 187 -3.05 -0.92 3.08
CA TYR A 187 -2.21 -1.50 2.03
C TYR A 187 -2.29 -3.04 2.05
N LYS A 188 -2.92 -3.62 1.02
CA LYS A 188 -2.94 -5.08 0.83
C LYS A 188 -1.62 -5.57 0.25
N LEU A 189 -0.93 -6.44 1.00
CA LEU A 189 0.29 -7.10 0.54
C LEU A 189 -0.04 -8.29 -0.38
N LYS A 190 0.44 -8.23 -1.63
CA LYS A 190 0.32 -9.31 -2.63
C LYS A 190 1.51 -10.27 -2.58
N ASP A 191 2.73 -9.71 -2.58
CA ASP A 191 3.95 -10.50 -2.37
C ASP A 191 4.04 -10.99 -0.92
N SER A 192 4.65 -12.15 -0.73
CA SER A 192 4.86 -12.77 0.59
C SER A 192 6.27 -13.36 0.74
N THR A 193 7.26 -12.86 -0.02
CA THR A 193 8.65 -13.31 0.00
C THR A 193 9.24 -13.32 1.41
N ILE A 194 9.10 -12.21 2.15
CA ILE A 194 9.66 -12.08 3.51
C ILE A 194 8.97 -13.07 4.46
N PHE A 195 7.63 -13.14 4.43
CA PHE A 195 6.85 -14.05 5.25
C PHE A 195 7.18 -15.52 4.95
N ASN A 196 7.21 -15.91 3.67
CA ASN A 196 7.45 -17.28 3.24
C ASN A 196 8.87 -17.74 3.58
N VAL A 197 9.89 -16.90 3.34
CA VAL A 197 11.27 -17.23 3.66
C VAL A 197 11.47 -17.37 5.18
N LEU A 198 11.00 -16.42 5.98
CA LEU A 198 11.17 -16.43 7.44
C LEU A 198 10.28 -17.46 8.16
N LYS A 199 9.23 -17.95 7.49
CA LYS A 199 8.42 -19.12 7.89
C LYS A 199 9.10 -20.45 7.56
N ARG A 200 9.69 -20.60 6.37
CA ARG A 200 10.52 -21.79 6.01
C ARG A 200 11.81 -21.87 6.83
N ASN A 201 12.24 -20.75 7.41
CA ASN A 201 13.46 -20.60 8.17
C ASN A 201 13.18 -20.06 9.59
N ASP A 202 12.24 -20.70 10.28
CA ASP A 202 11.87 -20.42 11.68
C ASP A 202 13.06 -20.52 12.66
N ASN A 203 14.02 -21.38 12.38
CA ASN A 203 15.23 -21.58 13.16
C ASN A 203 16.29 -20.46 13.06
N TRP A 204 16.07 -19.40 12.26
CA TRP A 204 16.99 -18.25 12.24
C TRP A 204 16.76 -17.34 13.45
N ALA A 205 17.80 -17.13 14.25
CA ALA A 205 17.80 -16.33 15.47
C ALA A 205 19.17 -15.68 15.70
N ASP A 206 19.20 -14.67 16.57
CA ASP A 206 20.32 -13.74 16.77
C ASP A 206 20.83 -13.14 15.45
N MET A 207 19.89 -12.64 14.63
CA MET A 207 20.16 -12.10 13.30
C MET A 207 20.65 -10.65 13.34
N LEU A 208 21.66 -10.35 12.53
CA LEU A 208 21.89 -9.04 11.94
C LEU A 208 21.19 -9.02 10.59
N VAL A 209 20.17 -8.17 10.43
CA VAL A 209 19.36 -8.05 9.21
C VAL A 209 19.72 -6.76 8.48
N ILE A 210 20.13 -6.88 7.22
CA ILE A 210 20.65 -5.78 6.40
C ILE A 210 19.69 -5.61 5.23
N VAL A 211 19.08 -4.44 5.07
CA VAL A 211 17.87 -4.25 4.28
C VAL A 211 18.05 -3.08 3.33
N ASP A 212 17.79 -3.33 2.05
CA ASP A 212 17.66 -2.30 1.04
C ASP A 212 16.39 -1.46 1.26
N MET A 213 16.53 -0.14 1.21
CA MET A 213 15.48 0.85 1.44
C MET A 213 15.20 1.72 0.20
N THR A 214 15.33 1.15 -1.00
CA THR A 214 14.88 1.75 -2.27
C THR A 214 13.35 1.76 -2.42
N GLY A 215 12.81 2.63 -3.26
CA GLY A 215 11.35 2.72 -3.52
C GLY A 215 10.74 1.42 -4.05
N SER A 216 11.46 0.64 -4.88
CA SER A 216 11.00 -0.66 -5.36
C SER A 216 10.87 -1.71 -4.26
N MET A 217 11.57 -1.55 -3.14
CA MET A 217 11.50 -2.45 -1.99
C MET A 217 10.31 -2.21 -1.05
N PHE A 218 9.52 -1.14 -1.26
CA PHE A 218 8.41 -0.73 -0.39
C PHE A 218 7.42 -1.87 0.01
N PRO A 219 6.93 -2.75 -0.90
CA PRO A 219 6.06 -3.85 -0.52
C PRO A 219 6.72 -4.86 0.44
N TYR A 220 8.04 -5.05 0.32
CA TYR A 220 8.82 -5.97 1.14
C TYR A 220 9.18 -5.34 2.50
N MET A 221 9.34 -4.01 2.56
CA MET A 221 9.41 -3.27 3.82
C MET A 221 8.11 -3.44 4.62
N GLY A 222 6.95 -3.33 3.97
CA GLY A 222 5.65 -3.58 4.61
C GLY A 222 5.54 -4.99 5.21
N GLN A 223 5.94 -6.02 4.46
CA GLN A 223 6.02 -7.40 4.97
C GLN A 223 6.97 -7.51 6.17
N LEU A 224 8.16 -6.90 6.09
CA LEU A 224 9.18 -6.95 7.15
C LEU A 224 8.69 -6.29 8.45
N VAL A 225 8.04 -5.13 8.35
CA VAL A 225 7.48 -4.39 9.50
C VAL A 225 6.37 -5.20 10.17
N ILE A 226 5.44 -5.78 9.40
CA ILE A 226 4.38 -6.65 9.95
C ILE A 226 4.99 -7.91 10.56
N TRP A 227 5.91 -8.59 9.85
CA TRP A 227 6.55 -9.81 10.37
C TRP A 227 7.28 -9.52 11.68
N PHE A 228 8.06 -8.44 11.75
CA PHE A 228 8.80 -8.07 12.95
C PHE A 228 7.84 -7.70 14.10
N LYS A 229 6.77 -6.95 13.84
CA LYS A 229 5.72 -6.66 14.85
C LYS A 229 5.13 -7.94 15.46
N LEU A 230 4.89 -8.96 14.63
CA LEU A 230 4.30 -10.25 15.05
C LEU A 230 5.31 -11.25 15.65
N ASN A 231 6.62 -11.00 15.50
CA ASN A 231 7.70 -11.91 15.93
C ASN A 231 8.69 -11.24 16.91
N PHE A 232 8.40 -10.03 17.38
CA PHE A 232 9.33 -9.21 18.17
C PHE A 232 9.79 -9.91 19.45
N ASP A 233 8.84 -10.42 20.25
CA ASP A 233 9.08 -11.06 21.54
C ASP A 233 9.90 -12.36 21.44
N LEU A 234 10.00 -12.94 20.24
CA LEU A 234 10.87 -14.09 19.97
C LEU A 234 12.37 -13.71 19.93
N GLY A 235 12.71 -12.41 19.95
CA GLY A 235 14.09 -11.91 20.03
C GLY A 235 15.00 -12.31 18.87
N ARG A 236 14.41 -12.72 17.73
CA ARG A 236 15.09 -13.37 16.59
C ARG A 236 16.06 -12.45 15.85
N VAL A 237 15.80 -11.14 15.85
CA VAL A 237 16.70 -10.09 15.32
C VAL A 237 17.35 -9.35 16.48
N LYS A 238 18.65 -9.01 16.36
CA LYS A 238 19.36 -8.13 17.30
C LYS A 238 19.62 -6.75 16.72
N TYR A 239 19.91 -6.70 15.42
CA TYR A 239 20.39 -5.50 14.76
C TYR A 239 19.78 -5.37 13.37
N PHE A 240 19.46 -4.14 13.00
CA PHE A 240 19.13 -3.76 11.62
C PHE A 240 20.23 -2.87 11.05
N CYS A 241 20.48 -3.03 9.76
CA CYS A 241 21.14 -2.03 8.94
C CYS A 241 20.23 -1.70 7.77
N PHE A 242 19.75 -0.47 7.70
CA PHE A 242 19.03 0.06 6.57
C PHE A 242 20.02 0.75 5.65
N PHE A 243 20.04 0.40 4.36
CA PHE A 243 20.88 1.05 3.37
C PHE A 243 20.07 1.64 2.21
N ASN A 244 20.56 2.74 1.64
CA ASN A 244 20.01 3.39 0.47
C ASN A 244 21.15 3.97 -0.40
N ASP A 245 20.81 4.65 -1.49
CA ASP A 245 21.72 5.17 -2.50
C ASP A 245 22.57 6.38 -2.07
N GLY A 246 22.26 7.00 -0.93
CA GLY A 246 23.13 7.90 -0.19
C GLY A 246 23.15 9.37 -0.64
N ASP A 247 22.70 10.25 0.28
CA ASP A 247 23.00 11.69 0.42
C ASP A 247 23.00 12.59 -0.83
N ALA A 248 22.30 12.18 -1.89
CA ALA A 248 22.06 12.94 -3.13
C ALA A 248 23.32 13.42 -3.88
N LYS A 249 24.48 12.82 -3.60
CA LYS A 249 25.70 13.00 -4.42
C LYS A 249 25.50 12.45 -5.83
N THR A 250 26.24 12.98 -6.80
CA THR A 250 26.30 12.41 -8.16
C THR A 250 27.12 11.12 -8.18
N ASP A 251 26.89 10.26 -9.18
CA ASP A 251 27.57 8.97 -9.32
C ASP A 251 29.11 9.10 -9.35
N ALA A 252 29.62 10.22 -9.89
CA ALA A 252 31.05 10.55 -9.93
C ALA A 252 31.66 10.91 -8.55
N GLU A 253 30.84 11.36 -7.60
CA GLU A 253 31.25 11.72 -6.24
C GLU A 253 31.17 10.55 -5.25
N LYS A 254 30.42 9.49 -5.59
CA LYS A 254 30.18 8.28 -4.77
C LYS A 254 31.41 7.36 -4.69
N LYS A 255 32.47 7.83 -4.02
CA LYS A 255 33.66 7.05 -3.66
C LYS A 255 33.31 5.94 -2.67
N VAL A 256 33.47 4.67 -3.06
CA VAL A 256 33.20 3.51 -2.20
C VAL A 256 34.01 3.59 -0.91
N GLY A 257 33.35 3.40 0.24
CA GLY A 257 33.86 3.69 1.58
C GLY A 257 33.40 5.04 2.15
N GLN A 258 32.82 5.93 1.33
CA GLN A 258 32.42 7.30 1.68
C GLN A 258 31.01 7.68 1.17
N ILE A 259 30.21 6.68 0.74
CA ILE A 259 28.92 6.89 0.03
C ILE A 259 27.79 7.40 0.95
N GLY A 260 27.94 7.31 2.29
CA GLY A 260 26.86 7.64 3.21
C GLY A 260 25.81 6.51 3.25
N GLY A 261 24.53 6.87 3.36
CA GLY A 261 23.39 5.99 3.09
C GLY A 261 23.29 4.66 3.86
N ILE A 262 24.01 4.49 4.97
CA ILE A 262 24.09 3.22 5.71
C ILE A 262 23.82 3.49 7.20
N HIS A 263 22.66 3.04 7.68
CA HIS A 263 22.04 3.42 8.94
C HIS A 263 21.84 2.19 9.84
N MET A 264 22.53 2.15 10.98
CA MET A 264 22.63 0.95 11.83
C MET A 264 21.90 1.15 13.16
N TYR A 265 21.05 0.17 13.51
CA TYR A 265 20.12 0.27 14.65
C TYR A 265 20.06 -1.05 15.44
N GLU A 266 19.73 -0.95 16.73
CA GLU A 266 19.43 -2.11 17.58
C GLU A 266 17.93 -2.41 17.55
N ALA A 267 17.57 -3.69 17.44
CA ALA A 267 16.19 -4.18 17.43
C ALA A 267 15.57 -4.20 18.85
N LYS A 268 15.57 -3.04 19.52
CA LYS A 268 15.19 -2.87 20.94
C LYS A 268 13.69 -2.74 21.18
N ASP A 269 12.93 -2.27 20.19
CA ASP A 269 11.50 -1.98 20.28
C ASP A 269 10.92 -1.79 18.86
N PHE A 270 9.62 -2.09 18.70
CA PHE A 270 8.89 -1.92 17.45
C PHE A 270 8.74 -0.45 17.03
N LYS A 271 8.41 0.45 17.96
CA LYS A 271 8.20 1.87 17.66
C LYS A 271 9.51 2.55 17.26
N LEU A 272 10.63 2.18 17.90
CA LEU A 272 11.97 2.59 17.49
C LEU A 272 12.28 2.07 16.07
N LEU A 273 12.02 0.79 15.76
CA LEU A 273 12.29 0.26 14.41
C LEU A 273 11.53 1.02 13.33
N LYS A 274 10.22 1.21 13.52
CA LYS A 274 9.36 1.96 12.59
C LYS A 274 9.92 3.36 12.32
N LYS A 275 10.27 4.08 13.39
CA LYS A 275 10.91 5.39 13.31
C LYS A 275 12.25 5.32 12.55
N SER A 276 13.11 4.34 12.82
CA SER A 276 14.40 4.18 12.15
C SER A 276 14.27 3.90 10.65
N MET A 277 13.23 3.19 10.23
CA MET A 277 12.89 3.01 8.81
C MET A 277 12.41 4.32 8.19
N GLU A 278 11.46 5.01 8.84
CA GLU A 278 10.96 6.33 8.39
C GLU A 278 12.06 7.38 8.27
N GLU A 279 13.02 7.41 9.22
CA GLU A 279 14.19 8.29 9.16
C GLU A 279 15.16 7.90 8.05
N THR A 280 15.40 6.60 7.82
CA THR A 280 16.33 6.16 6.76
C THR A 280 15.75 6.43 5.36
N MET A 281 14.46 6.20 5.16
CA MET A 281 13.83 6.42 3.85
C MET A 281 13.81 7.91 3.46
N LYS A 282 13.57 8.82 4.42
CA LYS A 282 13.68 10.28 4.22
C LYS A 282 15.08 10.78 3.85
N LEU A 283 16.10 9.92 3.95
CA LEU A 283 17.49 10.21 3.60
C LEU A 283 17.93 9.53 2.28
N GLY A 284 17.06 8.72 1.67
CA GLY A 284 17.22 8.21 0.31
C GLY A 284 16.66 9.20 -0.72
N ALA A 285 17.24 9.25 -1.91
CA ALA A 285 16.79 10.11 -2.99
C ALA A 285 16.98 9.38 -4.32
N GLY A 286 16.04 8.48 -4.63
CA GLY A 286 16.17 7.43 -5.63
C GLY A 286 16.72 7.90 -6.97
N GLY A 287 17.93 7.44 -7.34
CA GLY A 287 18.55 7.95 -8.56
C GLY A 287 19.88 7.35 -9.03
N ASP A 288 20.26 6.12 -8.64
CA ASP A 288 21.42 5.43 -9.23
C ASP A 288 21.12 3.94 -9.50
N ALA A 289 21.55 3.41 -10.65
CA ALA A 289 21.22 2.06 -11.10
C ALA A 289 21.91 0.88 -10.34
N PRO A 290 23.02 1.07 -9.60
CA PRO A 290 23.60 0.00 -8.80
C PRO A 290 23.80 0.33 -7.30
N GLU A 291 23.43 -0.61 -6.44
CA GLU A 291 23.36 -0.51 -4.96
C GLU A 291 24.70 -0.74 -4.24
N ASN A 292 24.77 -0.35 -2.95
CA ASN A 292 25.95 -0.41 -2.06
C ASN A 292 25.91 -1.59 -1.05
N ASN A 293 25.36 -2.73 -1.48
CA ASN A 293 25.06 -3.89 -0.62
C ASN A 293 26.30 -4.44 0.09
N VAL A 294 27.46 -4.48 -0.58
CA VAL A 294 28.69 -5.04 0.00
C VAL A 294 29.30 -4.08 1.02
N GLU A 295 29.18 -2.77 0.84
CA GLU A 295 29.59 -1.78 1.84
C GLU A 295 28.68 -1.86 3.08
N ALA A 296 27.37 -1.99 2.91
CA ALA A 296 26.43 -2.24 4.01
C ALA A 296 26.77 -3.54 4.78
N LEU A 297 27.09 -4.63 4.06
CA LEU A 297 27.59 -5.88 4.64
C LEU A 297 28.89 -5.69 5.43
N ILE A 298 29.90 -5.04 4.84
CA ILE A 298 31.21 -4.83 5.48
C ILE A 298 31.07 -3.94 6.72
N ARG A 299 30.37 -2.80 6.62
CA ARG A 299 30.17 -1.88 7.75
C ARG A 299 29.44 -2.57 8.91
N SER A 300 28.30 -3.20 8.63
CA SER A 300 27.46 -3.83 9.65
C SER A 300 28.14 -5.00 10.36
N THR A 301 28.80 -5.88 9.60
CA THR A 301 29.52 -7.04 10.17
C THR A 301 30.82 -6.66 10.88
N THR A 302 31.36 -5.45 10.61
CA THR A 302 32.49 -4.86 11.33
C THR A 302 32.04 -4.15 12.61
N TYR A 303 30.93 -3.42 12.58
CA TYR A 303 30.42 -2.63 13.70
C TYR A 303 29.83 -3.53 14.79
N PHE A 304 28.77 -4.28 14.47
CA PHE A 304 28.13 -5.18 15.42
C PHE A 304 28.98 -6.41 15.71
N LYS A 305 28.86 -6.96 16.93
CA LYS A 305 29.64 -8.13 17.39
C LYS A 305 28.78 -9.30 17.87
N ASN A 306 27.63 -9.03 18.50
CA ASN A 306 26.80 -10.05 19.15
C ASN A 306 25.63 -10.53 18.27
N TYR A 307 25.95 -11.18 17.15
CA TYR A 307 24.99 -11.84 16.27
C TYR A 307 25.53 -13.20 15.83
N LYS A 308 24.64 -14.17 15.58
CA LYS A 308 25.00 -15.50 15.04
C LYS A 308 24.91 -15.55 13.52
N GLN A 309 24.00 -14.78 12.92
CA GLN A 309 23.60 -14.94 11.52
C GLN A 309 23.52 -13.58 10.82
N VAL A 310 24.00 -13.50 9.57
CA VAL A 310 23.84 -12.32 8.71
C VAL A 310 22.76 -12.62 7.67
N VAL A 311 21.71 -11.82 7.66
CA VAL A 311 20.64 -11.87 6.67
C VAL A 311 20.67 -10.57 5.88
N MET A 312 20.56 -10.66 4.56
CA MET A 312 20.40 -9.52 3.67
C MET A 312 19.03 -9.59 3.00
N ILE A 313 18.35 -8.47 2.82
CA ILE A 313 17.08 -8.32 2.13
C ILE A 313 17.30 -7.27 1.03
N ALA A 314 17.12 -7.62 -0.24
CA ALA A 314 17.53 -6.78 -1.37
C ALA A 314 16.66 -6.99 -2.62
N ASP A 315 16.63 -6.00 -3.53
CA ASP A 315 15.91 -6.06 -4.80
C ASP A 315 16.68 -6.89 -5.84
N ASN A 316 15.97 -7.81 -6.50
CA ASN A 316 16.42 -8.63 -7.61
C ASN A 316 16.49 -7.87 -8.96
N SER A 317 15.91 -6.66 -9.01
CA SER A 317 15.97 -5.75 -10.17
C SER A 317 17.35 -5.11 -10.28
N SER A 318 17.86 -4.57 -9.17
CA SER A 318 19.08 -3.76 -9.10
C SER A 318 20.37 -4.57 -9.23
N ARG A 319 21.45 -3.91 -9.67
CA ARG A 319 22.82 -4.45 -9.70
C ARG A 319 23.62 -4.03 -8.48
N VAL A 320 24.69 -4.77 -8.16
CA VAL A 320 25.53 -4.50 -6.99
C VAL A 320 26.81 -3.72 -7.38
N LYS A 321 26.88 -2.42 -7.08
CA LYS A 321 27.94 -1.47 -7.47
C LYS A 321 29.33 -1.86 -6.95
N ASP A 322 29.33 -2.40 -5.73
CA ASP A 322 30.52 -2.65 -4.93
C ASP A 322 30.89 -4.14 -4.86
N LEU A 323 30.30 -4.98 -5.72
CA LEU A 323 30.51 -6.44 -5.81
C LEU A 323 31.99 -6.85 -5.85
N LYS A 324 32.86 -6.01 -6.44
CA LYS A 324 34.33 -6.21 -6.46
C LYS A 324 34.97 -6.34 -5.06
N TYR A 325 34.31 -5.86 -4.01
CA TYR A 325 34.77 -5.95 -2.62
C TYR A 325 34.22 -7.15 -1.85
N VAL A 326 33.38 -8.00 -2.46
CA VAL A 326 32.66 -9.09 -1.77
C VAL A 326 33.57 -10.10 -1.06
N SER A 327 34.79 -10.27 -1.56
CA SER A 327 35.85 -11.07 -0.92
C SER A 327 36.28 -10.57 0.47
N ARG A 328 35.92 -9.33 0.85
CA ARG A 328 36.13 -8.77 2.20
C ARG A 328 35.09 -9.24 3.21
N VAL A 329 33.90 -9.66 2.79
CA VAL A 329 32.84 -10.17 3.69
C VAL A 329 33.22 -11.56 4.18
N LYS A 330 33.46 -11.71 5.50
CA LYS A 330 34.02 -12.95 6.11
C LYS A 330 32.98 -13.83 6.84
N LYS A 331 31.70 -13.48 6.75
CA LYS A 331 30.58 -14.23 7.35
C LYS A 331 29.65 -14.73 6.25
N PRO A 332 29.06 -15.93 6.37
CA PRO A 332 27.98 -16.37 5.48
C PRO A 332 26.80 -15.40 5.50
N VAL A 333 26.33 -15.01 4.31
CA VAL A 333 25.20 -14.09 4.12
C VAL A 333 24.01 -14.86 3.55
N LYS A 334 22.87 -14.82 4.23
CA LYS A 334 21.62 -15.40 3.75
C LYS A 334 20.81 -14.30 3.06
N ILE A 335 20.65 -14.36 1.75
CA ILE A 335 20.03 -13.29 0.97
C ILE A 335 18.56 -13.64 0.71
N ILE A 336 17.65 -12.92 1.36
CA ILE A 336 16.22 -12.89 1.01
C ILE A 336 16.10 -11.97 -0.20
N LEU A 337 15.87 -12.57 -1.37
CA LEU A 337 15.93 -11.87 -2.64
C LEU A 337 14.51 -11.59 -3.15
N CYS A 338 14.18 -10.31 -3.21
CA CYS A 338 12.83 -9.79 -3.42
C CYS A 338 12.61 -9.42 -4.89
N GLY A 339 11.42 -9.66 -5.45
CA GLY A 339 11.17 -9.43 -6.88
C GLY A 339 11.77 -10.49 -7.81
N VAL A 340 11.86 -11.75 -7.37
CA VAL A 340 12.19 -12.88 -8.24
C VAL A 340 10.95 -13.30 -9.03
N GLY A 341 10.97 -13.05 -10.34
CA GLY A 341 9.91 -13.41 -11.29
C GLY A 341 10.51 -13.92 -12.61
N ASP A 342 9.85 -13.64 -13.74
CA ASP A 342 10.12 -14.25 -15.06
C ASP A 342 11.46 -13.92 -15.73
N GLU A 343 12.35 -13.21 -15.03
CA GLU A 343 13.75 -12.96 -15.42
C GLU A 343 14.77 -13.64 -14.49
N GLY A 344 14.29 -14.48 -13.58
CA GLY A 344 15.07 -15.20 -12.59
C GLY A 344 15.83 -14.29 -11.62
N ILE A 345 16.75 -14.92 -10.89
CA ILE A 345 17.68 -14.30 -9.95
C ILE A 345 18.74 -13.45 -10.70
N ASN A 346 19.07 -12.27 -10.17
CA ASN A 346 20.25 -11.49 -10.59
C ASN A 346 21.56 -12.24 -10.20
N PRO A 347 22.45 -12.55 -11.17
CA PRO A 347 23.74 -13.19 -10.91
C PRO A 347 24.66 -12.50 -9.89
N ASP A 348 24.54 -11.18 -9.69
CA ASP A 348 25.34 -10.44 -8.70
C ASP A 348 25.11 -11.00 -7.27
N TYR A 349 23.88 -11.41 -6.92
CA TYR A 349 23.60 -12.02 -5.62
C TYR A 349 24.05 -13.49 -5.54
N LEU A 350 23.97 -14.26 -6.62
CA LEU A 350 24.54 -15.62 -6.69
C LEU A 350 26.05 -15.57 -6.39
N LYS A 351 26.76 -14.56 -6.91
CA LYS A 351 28.17 -14.29 -6.60
C LYS A 351 28.38 -13.98 -5.12
N ILE A 352 27.54 -13.17 -4.48
CA ILE A 352 27.63 -12.88 -3.03
C ILE A 352 27.43 -14.13 -2.20
N ALA A 353 26.34 -14.89 -2.43
CA ALA A 353 26.08 -16.13 -1.71
C ALA A 353 27.21 -17.16 -1.90
N LYS A 354 27.76 -17.29 -3.12
CA LYS A 354 28.91 -18.16 -3.40
C LYS A 354 30.16 -17.74 -2.62
N VAL A 355 30.59 -16.49 -2.72
CA VAL A 355 31.86 -16.02 -2.12
C VAL A 355 31.80 -16.02 -0.59
N THR A 356 30.65 -15.64 -0.01
CA THR A 356 30.46 -15.61 1.45
C THR A 356 30.24 -16.99 2.08
N LYS A 357 30.01 -18.03 1.25
CA LYS A 357 29.50 -19.35 1.67
C LYS A 357 28.09 -19.29 2.30
N GLY A 358 27.28 -18.36 1.81
CA GLY A 358 25.89 -18.13 2.18
C GLY A 358 24.87 -18.87 1.30
N SER A 359 23.68 -18.29 1.17
CA SER A 359 22.52 -18.87 0.45
C SER A 359 21.60 -17.79 -0.12
N ILE A 360 20.84 -18.13 -1.17
CA ILE A 360 19.73 -17.31 -1.68
C ILE A 360 18.40 -17.90 -1.20
N HIS A 361 17.44 -17.04 -0.91
CA HIS A 361 16.09 -17.38 -0.50
C HIS A 361 15.09 -16.53 -1.30
N THR A 362 14.30 -17.17 -2.14
CA THR A 362 13.25 -16.55 -2.97
C THR A 362 11.88 -16.78 -2.33
N ILE A 363 10.81 -16.27 -2.94
CA ILE A 363 9.45 -16.58 -2.50
C ILE A 363 9.16 -18.10 -2.46
N ASN A 364 9.78 -18.88 -3.36
CA ASN A 364 9.56 -20.33 -3.50
C ASN A 364 10.66 -21.18 -2.83
N SER A 365 11.93 -20.79 -2.95
CA SER A 365 13.07 -21.70 -2.82
C SER A 365 14.13 -21.24 -1.82
N ASP A 366 14.93 -22.21 -1.35
CA ASP A 366 16.06 -22.03 -0.45
C ASP A 366 17.35 -22.58 -1.12
N ILE A 367 18.03 -21.75 -1.92
CA ILE A 367 19.21 -22.16 -2.69
C ILE A 367 20.47 -22.12 -1.81
N LYS A 368 20.87 -23.31 -1.37
CA LYS A 368 22.05 -23.56 -0.52
C LYS A 368 23.22 -24.07 -1.38
N ASN A 369 24.41 -24.20 -0.79
CA ASN A 369 25.59 -24.85 -1.39
C ASN A 369 26.23 -24.20 -2.64
N LEU A 370 25.84 -23.00 -3.07
CA LEU A 370 26.46 -22.26 -4.21
C LEU A 370 28.00 -22.14 -4.11
N ALA A 371 28.54 -22.16 -2.90
CA ALA A 371 29.97 -22.25 -2.61
C ALA A 371 30.67 -23.42 -3.33
N GLN A 372 30.01 -24.57 -3.45
CA GLN A 372 30.57 -25.84 -3.95
C GLN A 372 30.70 -25.91 -5.48
N LEU A 373 29.90 -25.12 -6.22
CA LEU A 373 29.92 -25.11 -7.69
C LEU A 373 31.32 -24.80 -8.24
N GLN A 374 31.78 -25.58 -9.20
CA GLN A 374 33.08 -25.40 -9.86
C GLN A 374 32.93 -24.58 -11.16
N GLU A 375 34.06 -24.11 -11.69
CA GLU A 375 34.13 -23.39 -12.96
C GLU A 375 33.53 -24.23 -14.10
N GLY A 376 32.74 -23.60 -14.98
CA GLY A 376 32.00 -24.26 -16.04
C GLY A 376 30.74 -25.02 -15.62
N GLN A 377 30.49 -25.26 -14.32
CA GLN A 377 29.28 -25.99 -13.88
C GLN A 377 28.00 -25.15 -14.03
N LYS A 378 26.89 -25.83 -14.30
CA LYS A 378 25.55 -25.25 -14.39
C LYS A 378 24.72 -25.54 -13.12
N ILE A 379 23.81 -24.63 -12.77
CA ILE A 379 22.75 -24.82 -11.78
C ILE A 379 21.43 -24.26 -12.32
N THR A 380 20.34 -24.99 -12.15
CA THR A 380 18.99 -24.53 -12.53
C THR A 380 18.21 -24.15 -11.29
N ILE A 381 17.62 -22.95 -11.29
CA ILE A 381 16.85 -22.39 -10.18
C ILE A 381 15.54 -21.83 -10.77
N GLU A 382 14.40 -22.38 -10.35
CA GLU A 382 13.06 -21.88 -10.74
C GLU A 382 12.87 -21.73 -12.27
N GLY A 383 13.43 -22.68 -13.04
CA GLY A 383 13.38 -22.70 -14.51
C GLY A 383 14.54 -21.97 -15.19
N PHE A 384 15.32 -21.16 -14.47
CA PHE A 384 16.44 -20.40 -15.01
C PHE A 384 17.76 -21.14 -14.79
N THR A 385 18.50 -21.41 -15.86
CA THR A 385 19.80 -22.07 -15.79
C THR A 385 20.93 -21.05 -15.80
N TYR A 386 21.80 -21.13 -14.80
CA TYR A 386 23.00 -20.32 -14.64
C TYR A 386 24.24 -21.17 -14.82
N GLN A 387 25.28 -20.63 -15.45
CA GLN A 387 26.60 -21.26 -15.54
C GLN A 387 27.65 -20.42 -14.82
N LEU A 388 28.59 -21.06 -14.12
CA LEU A 388 29.74 -20.36 -13.56
C LEU A 388 30.80 -20.18 -14.67
N ILE A 389 31.05 -18.93 -15.07
CA ILE A 389 31.98 -18.54 -16.14
C ILE A 389 32.90 -17.42 -15.62
N ASN A 390 34.21 -17.64 -15.70
CA ASN A 390 35.25 -16.80 -15.09
C ASN A 390 34.97 -16.49 -13.61
N GLY A 391 34.45 -17.47 -12.86
CA GLY A 391 34.02 -17.35 -11.47
C GLY A 391 32.80 -16.45 -11.22
N ASN A 392 32.15 -15.92 -12.26
CA ASN A 392 30.88 -15.17 -12.18
C ASN A 392 29.73 -16.08 -12.62
N PHE A 393 28.50 -15.76 -12.21
CA PHE A 393 27.34 -16.46 -12.74
C PHE A 393 26.84 -15.75 -14.00
N GLU A 394 26.55 -16.51 -15.04
CA GLU A 394 25.91 -16.03 -16.27
C GLU A 394 24.60 -16.79 -16.46
N LEU A 395 23.50 -16.09 -16.75
CA LEU A 395 22.25 -16.73 -17.15
C LEU A 395 22.44 -17.30 -18.56
N VAL A 396 22.03 -18.54 -18.81
CA VAL A 396 22.22 -19.22 -20.11
C VAL A 396 20.92 -19.81 -20.66
N ASP A 397 20.86 -19.98 -21.98
CA ASP A 397 19.87 -20.83 -22.64
C ASP A 397 20.25 -22.33 -22.56
N ASP A 398 19.36 -23.18 -23.05
CA ASP A 398 19.53 -24.64 -23.04
C ASP A 398 20.72 -25.08 -23.91
N GLY A 399 21.03 -24.30 -24.96
CA GLY A 399 22.25 -24.41 -25.77
C GLY A 399 23.51 -23.86 -25.11
N GLY A 400 23.44 -23.30 -23.91
CA GLY A 400 24.57 -22.74 -23.16
C GLY A 400 24.99 -21.33 -23.56
N ARG A 401 24.19 -20.59 -24.34
CA ARG A 401 24.49 -19.21 -24.74
C ARG A 401 24.05 -18.23 -23.66
N THR A 402 24.87 -17.24 -23.34
CA THR A 402 24.56 -16.20 -22.35
C THR A 402 23.32 -15.39 -22.74
N LYS A 403 22.31 -15.38 -21.87
CA LYS A 403 21.15 -14.49 -21.90
C LYS A 403 21.41 -13.27 -21.02
N ARG A 404 20.99 -12.09 -21.47
CA ARG A 404 20.88 -10.91 -20.59
C ARG A 404 19.48 -10.92 -19.95
N ARG A 405 19.42 -10.52 -18.67
CA ARG A 405 18.20 -9.99 -18.05
C ARG A 405 17.90 -8.61 -18.68
N ARG A 406 16.67 -8.13 -18.60
CA ARG A 406 16.24 -6.91 -19.29
C ARG A 406 16.53 -5.64 -18.50
#